data_AF-A0A0F9NFS4-F1
#
_entry.id   AF-A0A0F9NFS4-F1
#
_cell.length_a   1.000
_cell.length_b   1.000
_cell.length_c   1.000
_cell.angle_alpha   90.00
_cell.angle_beta   90.00
_cell.angle_gamma   90.00
#
_symmetry.space_group_name_H-M   'P 1'
#
loop_
_entity.id
_entity.type
_entity.pdbx_description
1 polymer ?
#
loop_
_entity_poly.entity_id
_entity_poly.type
_entity_poly.pdbx_seq_one_letter_code
_entity_poly.pdbx_strand_id
1 'polypeptide(L)'
;MDGVDLRYLMPHRDFKKEYRDFHGKPEQIRNRAARNKARRESGLKQGDSREVDHKVPLSKGGSRGKSNTRVTTRSVNRRKGVR
;
A
#
# COMPACT_ATOMS: atom_id res chain seq x y z
N MET A 1 11.98 15.96 -37.95
CA MET A 1 12.52 14.83 -37.16
C MET A 1 11.69 14.67 -35.89
N ASP A 2 10.42 14.34 -36.14
CA ASP A 2 9.41 13.62 -35.37
C ASP A 2 9.66 13.43 -33.87
N GLY A 3 9.16 14.39 -33.09
CA GLY A 3 8.99 14.25 -31.65
C GLY A 3 7.91 13.23 -31.35
N VAL A 4 8.31 12.00 -31.05
CA VAL A 4 7.42 10.99 -30.46
C VAL A 4 6.95 11.48 -29.09
N ASP A 5 5.66 11.80 -28.98
CA ASP A 5 5.01 12.06 -27.69
C ASP A 5 5.05 10.78 -26.85
N LEU A 6 5.96 10.75 -25.87
CA LEU A 6 6.17 9.63 -24.94
C LEU A 6 4.91 9.22 -24.17
N ARG A 7 3.84 10.04 -24.18
CA ARG A 7 2.53 9.70 -23.59
C ARG A 7 1.81 8.57 -24.33
N TYR A 8 2.26 8.21 -25.54
CA TYR A 8 1.63 7.18 -26.37
C TYR A 8 2.29 5.80 -26.31
N LEU A 9 3.41 5.65 -25.57
CA LEU A 9 4.14 4.37 -25.46
C LEU A 9 3.87 3.59 -24.16
N MET A 10 2.95 4.06 -23.30
CA MET A 10 2.57 3.35 -22.08
C MET A 10 1.19 2.69 -22.27
N PRO A 11 1.04 1.37 -22.04
CA PRO A 11 -0.27 0.74 -22.09
C PRO A 11 -1.22 1.45 -21.12
N HIS A 12 -2.39 1.84 -21.63
CA HIS A 12 -3.43 2.47 -20.82
C HIS A 12 -3.81 1.53 -19.68
N ARG A 13 -3.66 1.97 -18.44
CA ARG A 13 -3.94 1.15 -17.25
C ARG A 13 -5.44 0.94 -17.12
N ASP A 14 -5.91 -0.28 -17.35
CA ASP A 14 -7.32 -0.64 -17.17
C ASP A 14 -7.67 -0.78 -15.68
N PHE A 15 -8.12 0.33 -15.09
CA PHE A 15 -8.55 0.39 -13.69
C PHE A 15 -9.77 -0.50 -13.38
N LYS A 16 -10.68 -0.71 -14.35
CA LYS A 16 -11.86 -1.57 -14.15
C LYS A 16 -11.42 -3.02 -14.00
N LYS A 17 -10.52 -3.47 -14.86
CA LYS A 17 -9.88 -4.79 -14.78
C LYS A 17 -9.12 -4.97 -13.47
N GLU A 18 -8.29 -4.00 -13.07
CA GLU A 18 -7.51 -4.08 -11.82
C GLU A 18 -8.41 -4.17 -10.58
N TYR A 19 -9.51 -3.41 -10.55
CA TYR A 19 -10.47 -3.50 -9.46
C TYR A 19 -11.13 -4.87 -9.42
N ARG A 20 -11.65 -5.36 -10.54
CA ARG A 20 -12.29 -6.67 -10.62
C ARG A 20 -11.34 -7.80 -10.21
N ASP A 21 -10.12 -7.78 -10.73
CA ASP A 21 -9.18 -8.90 -10.61
C ASP A 21 -8.37 -8.83 -9.30
N PHE A 22 -8.28 -7.67 -8.64
CA PHE A 22 -7.46 -7.48 -7.44
C PHE A 22 -8.15 -6.66 -6.35
N HIS A 23 -8.35 -5.35 -6.52
CA HIS A 23 -8.75 -4.48 -5.40
C HIS A 23 -10.15 -4.76 -4.83
N GLY A 24 -11.04 -5.30 -5.65
CA GLY A 24 -12.39 -5.71 -5.29
C GLY A 24 -12.46 -7.06 -4.59
N LYS A 25 -11.36 -7.81 -4.53
CA LYS A 25 -11.32 -9.08 -3.79
C LYS A 25 -11.57 -8.81 -2.29
N PRO A 26 -12.42 -9.61 -1.61
CA PRO A 26 -12.73 -9.41 -0.19
C PRO A 26 -11.48 -9.32 0.69
N GLU A 27 -10.45 -10.10 0.38
CA GLU A 27 -9.17 -10.06 1.09
C GLU A 27 -8.46 -8.70 0.94
N GLN A 28 -8.40 -8.14 -0.27
CA GLN A 28 -7.75 -6.84 -0.51
C GLN A 28 -8.50 -5.70 0.16
N ILE A 29 -9.84 -5.75 0.14
CA ILE A 29 -10.69 -4.82 0.88
C ILE A 29 -10.40 -4.91 2.38
N ARG A 30 -10.35 -6.13 2.95
CA ARG A 30 -10.02 -6.34 4.38
C ARG A 30 -8.62 -5.86 4.73
N ASN A 31 -7.64 -6.07 3.85
CA ASN A 31 -6.26 -5.63 4.06
C ASN A 31 -6.13 -4.11 3.95
N ARG A 32 -6.88 -3.46 3.05
CA ARG A 32 -7.00 -1.99 3.00
C ARG A 32 -7.63 -1.44 4.29
N ALA A 33 -8.74 -2.02 4.75
CA ALA A 33 -9.40 -1.60 5.98
C ALA A 33 -8.46 -1.72 7.20
N ALA A 34 -7.70 -2.81 7.29
CA ALA A 34 -6.71 -3.00 8.36
C ALA A 34 -5.59 -1.95 8.35
N ARG A 35 -5.04 -1.63 7.16
CA ARG A 35 -4.03 -0.55 7.02
C ARG A 35 -4.59 0.81 7.44
N ASN A 36 -5.81 1.13 7.01
CA ASN A 36 -6.47 2.39 7.37
C ASN A 36 -6.73 2.48 8.88
N LYS A 37 -7.20 1.39 9.50
CA LYS A 37 -7.39 1.31 10.96
C LYS A 37 -6.07 1.52 11.69
N ALA A 38 -5.01 0.83 11.30
CA ALA A 38 -3.68 0.99 11.89
C ALA A 38 -3.17 2.43 11.76
N ARG A 39 -3.41 3.08 10.61
CA ARG A 39 -3.07 4.49 10.40
C ARG A 39 -3.85 5.42 11.34
N ARG A 40 -5.15 5.18 11.52
CA ARG A 40 -5.99 5.95 12.46
C ARG A 40 -5.52 5.78 13.91
N GLU A 41 -5.23 4.56 14.33
CA GLU A 41 -4.79 4.24 15.70
C GLU A 41 -3.38 4.74 16.02
N SER A 42 -2.52 4.92 15.01
CA SER A 42 -1.15 5.44 15.21
C SER A 42 -1.09 6.91 15.62
N GLY A 43 -2.16 7.68 15.42
CA GLY A 43 -2.20 9.10 15.73
C GLY A 43 -1.34 10.02 14.86
N LEU A 44 -0.62 9.51 13.84
CA LEU A 44 0.14 10.41 12.97
C LEU A 44 -0.81 11.28 12.13
N LYS A 45 -0.45 12.54 11.94
CA LYS A 45 -1.27 13.48 11.17
C LYS A 45 -0.96 13.36 9.68
N GLN A 46 -1.79 13.98 8.84
CA GLN A 46 -1.44 14.19 7.44
C GLN A 46 -0.17 15.05 7.39
N GLY A 47 0.77 14.69 6.51
CA GLY A 47 2.08 15.35 6.41
C GLY A 47 3.19 14.78 7.31
N ASP A 48 2.87 13.91 8.28
CA ASP A 48 3.90 13.20 9.03
C ASP A 48 4.73 12.31 8.09
N SER A 49 6.05 12.41 8.18
CA SER A 49 7.01 11.71 7.32
C SER A 49 7.18 10.23 7.69
N ARG A 50 6.54 9.76 8.77
CA ARG A 50 6.55 8.37 9.22
C ARG A 50 5.39 7.57 8.63
N GLU A 51 5.55 6.25 8.60
CA GLU A 51 4.56 5.29 8.12
C GLU A 51 4.23 4.26 9.23
N VAL A 52 3.03 3.67 9.13
CA VAL A 52 2.65 2.53 9.98
C VAL A 52 3.01 1.25 9.25
N ASP A 53 4.00 0.53 9.77
CA ASP A 53 4.50 -0.74 9.25
C ASP A 53 3.78 -1.91 9.91
N HIS A 54 3.45 -2.92 9.11
CA HIS A 54 3.06 -4.25 9.57
C HIS A 54 4.30 -5.15 9.60
N LYS A 55 4.83 -5.48 10.79
CA LYS A 55 6.09 -6.25 10.99
C LYS A 55 6.13 -7.51 10.11
N VAL A 56 5.05 -8.28 10.09
CA VAL A 56 4.73 -9.26 9.05
C VAL A 56 3.68 -8.64 8.13
N PRO A 57 3.92 -8.55 6.80
CA PRO A 57 2.94 -7.99 5.87
C PRO A 57 1.62 -8.75 5.89
N LEU A 58 0.50 -8.03 5.74
CA LEU A 58 -0.84 -8.67 5.68
C LEU A 58 -0.97 -9.66 4.51
N SER A 59 -0.32 -9.37 3.37
CA SER A 59 -0.25 -10.27 2.22
C SER A 59 0.57 -11.53 2.47
N LYS A 60 1.41 -11.55 3.51
CA LYS A 60 2.20 -12.71 3.95
C LYS A 60 1.62 -13.33 5.23
N GLY A 61 0.32 -13.12 5.50
CA GLY A 61 -0.37 -13.70 6.66
C GLY A 61 -0.18 -12.95 7.98
N GLY A 62 0.38 -11.74 7.97
CA GLY A 62 0.58 -10.93 9.17
C GLY A 62 -0.72 -10.55 9.87
N SER A 63 -0.66 -10.42 11.20
CA SER A 63 -1.83 -10.08 12.01
C SER A 63 -2.21 -8.60 11.91
N ARG A 64 -3.44 -8.27 12.34
CA ARG A 64 -3.97 -6.88 12.39
C ARG A 64 -3.77 -6.21 13.75
N GLY A 65 -3.18 -6.92 14.71
CA GLY A 65 -3.04 -6.46 16.09
C GLY A 65 -1.89 -5.47 16.27
N LYS A 66 -1.92 -4.73 17.39
CA LYS A 66 -0.87 -3.80 17.80
C LYS A 66 0.51 -4.47 17.93
N SER A 67 0.55 -5.77 18.24
CA SER A 67 1.79 -6.55 18.27
C SER A 67 2.50 -6.61 16.92
N ASN A 68 1.74 -6.52 15.82
CA ASN A 68 2.25 -6.54 14.44
C ASN A 68 2.36 -5.15 13.81
N THR A 69 1.91 -4.07 14.45
CA THR A 69 2.05 -2.71 13.91
C THR A 69 3.15 -1.94 14.63
N ARG A 70 3.82 -1.04 13.91
CA ARG A 70 4.77 -0.07 14.50
C ARG A 70 4.83 1.19 13.64
N VAL A 71 5.14 2.33 14.27
CA VAL A 71 5.50 3.54 13.53
C VAL A 71 6.97 3.46 13.15
N THR A 72 7.29 3.73 11.89
CA THR A 72 8.68 3.71 11.39
C THR A 72 8.88 4.75 10.30
N THR A 73 10.12 4.91 9.84
CA THR A 73 10.42 5.84 8.74
C THR A 73 10.01 5.24 7.40
N ARG A 74 9.69 6.10 6.42
CA ARG A 74 9.38 5.69 5.04
C ARG A 74 10.45 4.79 4.44
N SER A 75 11.72 5.13 4.66
CA SER A 75 12.86 4.37 4.13
C SER A 75 12.83 2.92 4.62
N VAL A 76 12.64 2.72 5.94
CA VAL A 76 12.60 1.38 6.54
C VAL A 76 11.41 0.57 6.04
N ASN A 77 10.20 1.17 6.03
CA ASN A 77 8.99 0.45 5.61
C ASN A 77 9.04 0.04 4.13
N ARG A 78 9.46 0.96 3.26
CA ARG A 78 9.49 0.73 1.80
C ARG A 78 10.57 -0.26 1.39
N ARG A 79 11.75 -0.21 2.01
CA ARG A 79 12.84 -1.17 1.72
C ARG A 79 12.46 -2.60 2.09
N LYS A 80 11.73 -2.79 3.19
CA LYS A 80 11.31 -4.12 3.64
C LYS A 80 10.37 -4.83 2.67
N GLY A 81 9.51 -4.10 1.96
CA GLY A 81 8.60 -4.68 0.97
C GLY A 81 9.30 -5.27 -0.28
N VAL A 82 10.58 -4.97 -0.47
CA VAL A 82 11.42 -5.41 -1.60
C VAL A 82 12.12 -6.74 -1.30
N ARG A 83 12.03 -7.26 -0.07
CA ARG A 83 12.67 -8.51 0.38
C ARG A 83 11.62 -9.62 0.63
#